data_AF-A0A970UYK7-F1
#
_entry.id   AF-A0A970UYK7-F1
#
_cell.length_a   1.000
_cell.length_b   1.000
_cell.length_c   1.000
_cell.angle_alpha   90.00
_cell.angle_beta   90.00
_cell.angle_gamma   90.00
#
_symmetry.space_group_name_H-M   'P 1'
#
loop_
_entity.id
_entity.type
_entity.pdbx_description
1 polymer ?
#
loop_
_entity_poly.entity_id
_entity_poly.type
_entity_poly.pdbx_seq_one_letter_code
_entity_poly.pdbx_strand_id
1 'polypeptide(L)'
;MQRNPALGGIGTVGFSSISGGIGAELTGGDFWWGAATGAIVGAFNHLQGEIRRSRYYLVFDGKELTVWDSKNNRIVGRINATSGKGEHMNKGSSQNDKNKGPTPSGKYSYDKENWKHQSRVRQIYNIVAGNGDWGDYNVSLDVVYNANEDRHSFYLHGSFFKGSAGCIDAGRSIRHIYNFTKNQKTTYIYVRY
;
A
#
# COMPACT_ATOMS: atom_id res chain seq x y z
N MET A 1 29.57 25.96 -38.73
CA MET A 1 28.08 25.81 -38.71
C MET A 1 27.81 24.42 -39.30
N GLN A 2 27.07 23.46 -38.75
CA GLN A 2 26.03 23.39 -37.71
C GLN A 2 26.01 21.95 -37.11
N ARG A 3 25.17 21.73 -36.09
CA ARG A 3 25.21 20.69 -35.03
C ARG A 3 24.60 19.32 -35.41
N ASN A 4 25.05 18.28 -34.69
CA ASN A 4 24.46 16.96 -34.38
C ASN A 4 22.97 17.01 -33.91
N PRO A 5 22.14 15.92 -33.95
CA PRO A 5 22.26 14.83 -32.96
C PRO A 5 21.74 13.39 -33.27
N ALA A 6 22.27 12.47 -32.45
CA ALA A 6 21.62 11.33 -31.76
C ALA A 6 21.08 10.10 -32.53
N LEU A 7 21.88 9.02 -32.49
CA LEU A 7 21.41 7.64 -32.39
C LEU A 7 21.48 7.24 -30.91
N GLY A 8 20.35 7.36 -30.20
CA GLY A 8 20.22 6.94 -28.82
C GLY A 8 18.75 6.87 -28.42
N GLY A 9 18.27 5.69 -28.03
CA GLY A 9 17.05 5.52 -27.25
C GLY A 9 15.73 5.49 -28.02
N ILE A 10 15.49 4.42 -28.78
CA ILE A 10 14.13 3.97 -29.14
C ILE A 10 14.13 2.49 -28.73
N GLY A 11 13.53 2.02 -27.64
CA GLY A 11 12.44 2.49 -26.80
C GLY A 11 11.76 1.23 -26.26
N THR A 12 12.47 0.47 -25.42
CA THR A 12 12.06 -0.84 -24.85
C THR A 12 10.97 -0.69 -23.78
N VAL A 13 9.96 0.14 -24.05
CA VAL A 13 8.85 0.40 -23.13
C VAL A 13 7.55 0.19 -23.89
N GLY A 14 7.08 -1.05 -23.91
CA GLY A 14 5.78 -1.33 -24.48
C GLY A 14 5.50 -2.80 -24.59
N PHE A 15 5.10 -3.44 -23.48
CA PHE A 15 4.19 -4.61 -23.47
C PHE A 15 3.83 -5.06 -22.04
N SER A 16 3.37 -4.14 -21.18
CA SER A 16 2.99 -4.48 -19.79
C SER A 16 1.56 -4.06 -19.41
N SER A 17 0.74 -3.61 -20.37
CA SER A 17 -0.60 -3.06 -20.13
C SER A 17 -1.74 -4.09 -20.23
N ILE A 18 -1.53 -5.27 -20.80
CA ILE A 18 -2.65 -6.11 -21.27
C ILE A 18 -3.18 -7.10 -20.21
N SER A 19 -2.38 -7.51 -19.22
CA SER A 19 -2.80 -8.50 -18.21
C SER A 19 -3.49 -7.94 -16.97
N GLY A 20 -3.58 -6.60 -16.83
CA GLY A 20 -4.31 -5.94 -15.74
C GLY A 20 -5.79 -5.68 -16.02
N GLY A 21 -6.25 -5.87 -17.26
CA GLY A 21 -7.54 -5.40 -17.78
C GLY A 21 -8.79 -6.13 -17.29
N ILE A 22 -8.71 -7.40 -16.92
CA ILE A 22 -9.92 -8.22 -16.74
C ILE A 22 -10.58 -8.05 -15.35
N GLY A 23 -9.94 -7.34 -14.40
CA GLY A 23 -10.46 -7.17 -13.04
C GLY A 23 -10.91 -5.75 -12.63
N ALA A 24 -10.64 -4.73 -13.44
CA ALA A 24 -10.90 -3.33 -13.07
C ALA A 24 -12.25 -2.79 -13.56
N GLU A 25 -12.82 -3.39 -14.61
CA GLU A 25 -14.08 -2.95 -15.22
C GLU A 25 -15.32 -3.25 -14.34
N LEU A 26 -15.23 -4.21 -13.42
CA LEU A 26 -16.37 -4.63 -12.59
C LEU A 26 -16.67 -3.75 -11.36
N THR A 27 -15.83 -2.73 -11.04
CA THR A 27 -15.98 -1.98 -9.77
C THR A 27 -15.83 -0.45 -9.85
N GLY A 28 -15.72 0.14 -11.05
CA GLY A 28 -15.82 1.59 -11.23
C GLY A 28 -14.64 2.42 -10.69
N GLY A 29 -13.43 1.85 -10.64
CA GLY A 29 -12.19 2.58 -10.35
C GLY A 29 -11.41 2.93 -11.63
N ASP A 30 -10.54 3.94 -11.56
CA ASP A 30 -9.78 4.45 -12.71
C ASP A 30 -8.66 3.46 -13.13
N PHE A 31 -9.04 2.52 -14.01
CA PHE A 31 -8.22 1.44 -14.52
C PHE A 31 -6.84 1.91 -15.03
N TRP A 32 -6.82 3.00 -15.78
CA TRP A 32 -5.62 3.56 -16.40
C TRP A 32 -4.59 4.03 -15.37
N TRP A 33 -5.04 4.54 -14.24
CA TRP A 33 -4.16 5.02 -13.18
C TRP A 33 -3.49 3.88 -12.42
N GLY A 34 -4.25 2.81 -12.16
CA GLY A 34 -3.73 1.57 -11.60
C GLY A 34 -2.70 0.93 -12.54
N ALA A 35 -3.02 0.82 -13.83
CA ALA A 35 -2.11 0.27 -14.83
C ALA A 35 -0.83 1.10 -14.99
N ALA A 36 -0.94 2.43 -15.04
CA ALA A 36 0.23 3.33 -15.14
C ALA A 36 1.11 3.25 -13.88
N THR A 37 0.52 3.25 -12.69
CA THR A 37 1.27 3.11 -11.43
C THR A 37 1.95 1.74 -11.34
N GLY A 38 1.23 0.67 -11.68
CA GLY A 38 1.80 -0.68 -11.73
C GLY A 38 2.92 -0.81 -12.75
N ALA A 39 2.80 -0.17 -13.91
CA ALA A 39 3.85 -0.12 -14.93
C ALA A 39 5.06 0.69 -14.48
N ILE A 40 4.86 1.85 -13.83
CA ILE A 40 5.95 2.69 -13.32
C ILE A 40 6.68 1.98 -12.18
N VAL A 41 5.94 1.46 -11.19
CA VAL A 41 6.54 0.70 -10.09
C VAL A 41 7.20 -0.57 -10.62
N GLY A 42 6.57 -1.28 -11.55
CA GLY A 42 7.15 -2.44 -12.24
C GLY A 42 8.44 -2.09 -12.99
N ALA A 43 8.47 -0.96 -13.71
CA ALA A 43 9.64 -0.48 -14.43
C ALA A 43 10.77 -0.06 -13.48
N PHE A 44 10.47 0.69 -12.41
CA PHE A 44 11.45 1.04 -11.36
C PHE A 44 11.98 -0.22 -10.65
N ASN A 45 11.14 -1.22 -10.41
CA ASN A 45 11.53 -2.49 -9.82
C ASN A 45 12.35 -3.37 -10.79
N HIS A 46 12.19 -3.21 -12.11
CA HIS A 46 12.98 -3.91 -13.12
C HIS A 46 14.36 -3.28 -13.34
N LEU A 47 14.44 -1.94 -13.24
CA LEU A 47 15.69 -1.17 -13.42
C LEU A 47 16.58 -1.18 -12.17
N GLN A 48 16.00 -1.25 -10.97
CA GLN A 48 16.73 -1.54 -9.73
C GLN A 48 16.81 -3.06 -9.55
N GLY A 49 17.95 -3.68 -9.80
CA GLY A 49 18.23 -5.10 -9.49
C GLY A 49 18.09 -5.50 -8.00
N GLU A 50 17.51 -4.64 -7.16
CA GLU A 50 17.36 -4.74 -5.71
C GLU A 50 15.93 -5.06 -5.23
N ILE A 51 15.02 -5.51 -6.09
CA ILE A 51 13.74 -6.12 -5.66
C ILE A 51 13.72 -7.60 -6.04
N ARG A 52 14.75 -8.34 -5.64
CA ARG A 52 14.82 -9.80 -5.80
C ARG A 52 14.14 -10.59 -4.67
N ARG A 53 13.39 -9.96 -3.75
CA ARG A 53 12.80 -10.65 -2.59
C ARG A 53 11.30 -10.43 -2.31
N SER A 54 10.66 -9.41 -2.86
CA SER A 54 9.26 -9.08 -2.57
C SER A 54 8.38 -9.34 -3.78
N ARG A 55 7.73 -10.52 -3.81
CA ARG A 55 6.81 -10.89 -4.90
C ARG A 55 5.58 -9.98 -4.94
N TYR A 56 5.07 -9.62 -3.77
CA TYR A 56 3.91 -8.76 -3.65
C TYR A 56 4.30 -7.40 -3.09
N TYR A 57 3.70 -6.34 -3.61
CA TYR A 57 3.75 -5.01 -3.02
C TYR A 57 2.34 -4.43 -2.95
N LEU A 58 2.17 -3.45 -2.08
CA LEU A 58 0.87 -2.85 -1.78
C LEU A 58 0.83 -1.41 -2.28
N VAL A 59 -0.31 -0.98 -2.79
CA VAL A 59 -0.59 0.42 -3.14
C VAL A 59 -1.86 0.84 -2.41
N PHE A 60 -1.76 1.87 -1.56
CA PHE A 60 -2.90 2.51 -0.91
C PHE A 60 -3.18 3.83 -1.59
N ASP A 61 -4.39 3.99 -2.14
CA ASP A 61 -4.83 5.20 -2.87
C ASP A 61 -5.75 6.12 -2.04
N GLY A 62 -5.81 5.90 -0.72
CA GLY A 62 -6.77 6.56 0.16
C GLY A 62 -8.12 5.86 0.26
N LYS A 63 -8.45 4.87 -0.58
CA LYS A 63 -9.73 4.14 -0.51
C LYS A 63 -9.54 2.63 -0.54
N GLU A 64 -8.59 2.15 -1.33
CA GLU A 64 -8.28 0.76 -1.53
C GLU A 64 -6.81 0.47 -1.26
N LEU A 65 -6.55 -0.69 -0.66
CA LEU A 65 -5.22 -1.29 -0.59
C LEU A 65 -5.16 -2.39 -1.65
N THR A 66 -4.41 -2.13 -2.72
CA THR A 66 -4.24 -3.01 -3.87
C THR A 66 -2.97 -3.86 -3.71
N VAL A 67 -3.08 -5.17 -3.94
CA VAL A 67 -1.97 -6.12 -3.95
C VAL A 67 -1.52 -6.37 -5.39
N TRP A 68 -0.27 -6.06 -5.68
CA TRP A 68 0.36 -6.28 -6.98
C TRP A 68 1.32 -7.46 -6.93
N ASP A 69 1.23 -8.38 -7.89
CA ASP A 69 2.22 -9.42 -8.12
C ASP A 69 3.28 -8.88 -9.09
N SER A 70 4.46 -8.53 -8.58
CA SER A 70 5.55 -7.95 -9.37
C SER A 70 6.12 -8.93 -10.40
N LYS A 71 6.04 -10.24 -10.12
CA LYS A 71 6.54 -11.28 -11.02
C LYS A 71 5.67 -11.41 -12.27
N ASN A 72 4.35 -11.33 -12.09
CA ASN A 72 3.37 -11.51 -13.17
C ASN A 72 2.79 -10.19 -13.68
N ASN A 73 3.25 -9.06 -13.13
CA ASN A 73 2.79 -7.71 -13.44
C ASN A 73 1.26 -7.58 -13.53
N ARG A 74 0.57 -7.98 -12.46
CA ARG A 74 -0.90 -7.91 -12.37
C ARG A 74 -1.37 -7.66 -10.96
N ILE A 75 -2.58 -7.10 -10.85
CA ILE A 75 -3.28 -6.99 -9.57
C ILE A 75 -3.81 -8.39 -9.19
N VAL A 76 -3.57 -8.80 -7.95
CA VAL A 76 -4.02 -10.10 -7.41
C VAL A 76 -4.96 -9.96 -6.21
N GLY A 77 -5.18 -8.74 -5.73
CA GLY A 77 -6.15 -8.45 -4.68
C GLY A 77 -6.41 -6.97 -4.54
N ARG A 78 -7.62 -6.63 -4.09
CA ARG A 78 -8.03 -5.28 -3.67
C ARG A 78 -8.87 -5.42 -2.42
N ILE A 79 -8.63 -4.56 -1.45
CA ILE A 79 -9.48 -4.47 -0.26
C ILE A 79 -9.76 -3.00 0.03
N ASN A 80 -10.97 -2.70 0.52
CA ASN A 80 -11.25 -1.38 1.07
C ASN A 80 -10.34 -1.15 2.27
N ALA A 81 -9.72 0.02 2.31
CA ALA A 81 -8.90 0.45 3.44
C ALA A 81 -9.16 1.93 3.74
N THR A 82 -8.85 2.33 4.96
CA THR A 82 -8.99 3.72 5.39
C THR A 82 -7.76 4.19 6.13
N SER A 83 -7.55 5.50 6.17
CA SER A 83 -6.51 6.12 6.97
C SER A 83 -6.96 7.49 7.46
N GLY A 84 -6.52 7.89 8.65
CA GLY A 84 -7.04 9.09 9.31
C GLY A 84 -8.44 8.85 9.88
N LYS A 85 -9.03 9.87 10.50
CA LYS A 85 -10.31 9.73 11.21
C LYS A 85 -11.18 10.98 11.08
N GLY A 86 -12.49 10.78 11.28
CA GLY A 86 -13.48 11.85 11.21
C GLY A 86 -13.42 12.58 9.87
N GLU A 87 -13.44 13.91 9.91
CA GLU A 87 -13.39 14.74 8.71
C GLU A 87 -12.08 14.66 7.92
N HIS A 88 -11.01 14.11 8.50
CA HIS A 88 -9.70 13.97 7.86
C HIS A 88 -9.50 12.60 7.21
N MET A 89 -10.46 11.69 7.35
CA MET A 89 -10.35 10.33 6.85
C MET A 89 -10.17 10.33 5.34
N ASN A 90 -9.11 9.65 4.88
CA ASN A 90 -8.75 9.46 3.48
C ASN A 90 -8.43 10.77 2.71
N LYS A 91 -8.24 11.89 3.42
CA LYS A 91 -7.93 13.18 2.79
C LYS A 91 -6.43 13.42 2.76
N GLY A 92 -5.81 13.24 1.60
CA GLY A 92 -4.39 13.53 1.40
C GLY A 92 -3.99 14.97 1.77
N SER A 93 -4.89 15.94 1.58
CA SER A 93 -4.69 17.33 2.02
C SER A 93 -4.51 17.50 3.52
N SER A 94 -5.02 16.56 4.33
CA SER A 94 -4.87 16.52 5.79
C SER A 94 -3.71 15.63 6.25
N GLN A 95 -2.84 15.12 5.36
CA GLN A 95 -1.77 14.19 5.75
C GLN A 95 -0.78 14.74 6.79
N ASN A 96 -0.68 16.06 6.88
CA ASN A 96 0.17 16.77 7.86
C ASN A 96 -0.50 16.92 9.24
N ASP A 97 -1.79 16.61 9.37
CA ASP A 97 -2.52 16.75 10.63
C ASP A 97 -2.19 15.60 11.58
N LYS A 98 -1.30 15.84 12.55
CA LYS A 98 -0.90 14.82 13.53
C LYS A 98 -2.11 14.25 14.29
N ASN A 99 -2.13 12.92 14.48
CA ASN A 99 -3.15 12.14 15.22
C ASN A 99 -4.57 12.10 14.62
N LYS A 100 -4.80 12.73 13.46
CA LYS A 100 -6.13 12.80 12.82
C LYS A 100 -6.05 12.62 11.30
N GLY A 101 -5.04 13.18 10.68
CA GLY A 101 -4.72 13.03 9.27
C GLY A 101 -4.29 11.62 8.91
N PRO A 102 -4.45 11.24 7.63
CA PRO A 102 -4.11 9.91 7.16
C PRO A 102 -2.59 9.70 7.09
N THR A 103 -2.14 8.48 6.77
CA THR A 103 -0.73 8.16 6.54
C THR A 103 -0.19 9.08 5.44
N PRO A 104 0.93 9.80 5.64
CA PRO A 104 1.52 10.61 4.59
C PRO A 104 1.81 9.83 3.31
N SER A 105 1.69 10.49 2.16
CA SER A 105 2.08 9.93 0.88
C SER A 105 3.55 9.56 0.92
N GLY A 106 3.92 8.40 0.40
CA GLY A 106 5.29 7.91 0.55
C GLY A 106 5.48 6.44 0.24
N LYS A 107 6.66 5.94 0.54
CA LYS A 107 7.02 4.53 0.52
C LYS A 107 7.31 4.06 1.94
N TYR A 108 6.69 2.96 2.30
CA TYR A 108 6.82 2.30 3.59
C TYR A 108 7.22 0.86 3.36
N SER A 109 7.77 0.21 4.38
CA SER A 109 8.07 -1.21 4.39
C SER A 109 7.65 -1.88 5.68
N TYR A 110 7.51 -3.19 5.64
CA TYR A 110 7.46 -4.01 6.85
C TYR A 110 8.08 -5.38 6.58
N ASP A 111 8.65 -5.97 7.63
CA ASP A 111 9.16 -7.34 7.60
C ASP A 111 8.11 -8.34 8.08
N LYS A 112 8.12 -9.55 7.52
CA LYS A 112 7.15 -10.61 7.86
C LYS A 112 7.16 -10.98 9.35
N GLU A 113 8.30 -10.81 10.01
CA GLU A 113 8.52 -11.15 11.41
C GLU A 113 7.81 -10.17 12.36
N ASN A 114 7.47 -8.97 11.86
CA ASN A 114 6.78 -7.94 12.62
C ASN A 114 5.26 -8.12 12.63
N TRP A 115 4.72 -9.11 11.92
CA TRP A 115 3.31 -9.44 12.00
C TRP A 115 2.94 -9.93 13.39
N LYS A 116 1.96 -9.27 14.00
CA LYS A 116 1.33 -9.68 15.24
C LYS A 116 -0.04 -10.26 14.94
N HIS A 117 -0.35 -11.39 15.55
CA HIS A 117 -1.66 -12.03 15.47
C HIS A 117 -2.38 -11.93 16.81
N GLN A 118 -3.68 -11.65 16.77
CA GLN A 118 -4.54 -11.58 17.96
C GLN A 118 -5.80 -12.40 17.77
N SER A 119 -6.17 -13.17 18.81
CA SER A 119 -7.46 -13.87 18.83
C SER A 119 -8.62 -12.89 18.83
N ARG A 120 -9.79 -13.31 18.33
CA ARG A 120 -11.01 -12.48 18.33
C ARG A 120 -11.42 -12.02 19.72
N VAL A 121 -11.23 -12.88 20.73
CA VAL A 121 -11.51 -12.55 22.14
C VAL A 121 -10.58 -11.43 22.61
N ARG A 122 -9.28 -11.50 22.26
CA ARG A 122 -8.32 -10.45 22.61
C ARG A 122 -8.63 -9.13 21.93
N GLN A 123 -9.13 -9.16 20.68
CA GLN A 123 -9.56 -7.96 19.97
C GLN A 123 -10.73 -7.28 20.69
N ILE A 124 -11.77 -8.05 21.06
CA ILE A 124 -12.92 -7.53 21.81
C ILE A 124 -12.46 -6.95 23.15
N TYR A 125 -11.58 -7.67 23.87
CA TYR A 125 -11.00 -7.18 25.12
C TYR A 125 -10.26 -5.84 24.93
N ASN A 126 -9.41 -5.72 23.92
CA ASN A 126 -8.64 -4.50 23.66
C ASN A 126 -9.57 -3.31 23.36
N ILE A 127 -10.65 -3.54 22.62
CA ILE A 127 -11.65 -2.50 22.32
C ILE A 127 -12.35 -2.05 23.61
N VAL A 128 -12.86 -2.99 24.41
CA VAL A 128 -13.59 -2.67 25.67
C VAL A 128 -12.67 -2.02 26.71
N ALA A 129 -11.40 -2.43 26.76
CA ALA A 129 -10.39 -1.87 27.66
C ALA A 129 -9.78 -0.54 27.15
N GLY A 130 -10.19 -0.04 25.98
CA GLY A 130 -9.67 1.22 25.43
C GLY A 130 -8.24 1.15 24.86
N ASN A 131 -7.70 -0.05 24.63
CA ASN A 131 -6.35 -0.27 24.09
C ASN A 131 -6.26 -0.14 22.56
N GLY A 132 -7.36 0.20 21.88
CA GLY A 132 -7.44 0.34 20.44
C GLY A 132 -7.82 -0.95 19.70
N ASP A 133 -8.17 -0.78 18.42
CA ASP A 133 -8.62 -1.84 17.53
C ASP A 133 -7.50 -2.26 16.58
N TRP A 134 -6.83 -3.35 16.92
CA TRP A 134 -5.63 -3.84 16.21
C TRP A 134 -5.92 -5.00 15.25
N GLY A 135 -7.19 -5.40 15.12
CA GLY A 135 -7.62 -6.50 14.26
C GLY A 135 -7.00 -7.86 14.60
N ASP A 136 -7.26 -8.86 13.76
CA ASP A 136 -6.66 -10.19 13.88
C ASP A 136 -5.20 -10.22 13.46
N TYR A 137 -4.80 -9.30 12.58
CA TYR A 137 -3.43 -9.06 12.20
C TYR A 137 -3.10 -7.56 12.23
N ASN A 138 -1.89 -7.24 12.66
CA ASN A 138 -1.29 -5.91 12.53
C ASN A 138 0.22 -6.01 12.35
N VAL A 139 0.80 -4.99 11.71
CA VAL A 139 2.23 -4.88 11.47
C VAL A 139 2.65 -3.41 11.49
N SER A 140 3.78 -3.10 12.12
CA SER A 140 4.38 -1.76 12.11
C SER A 140 4.97 -1.46 10.74
N LEU A 141 4.86 -0.20 10.31
CA LEU A 141 5.42 0.28 9.06
C LEU A 141 6.66 1.12 9.33
N ASP A 142 7.76 0.72 8.69
CA ASP A 142 8.99 1.48 8.63
C ASP A 142 8.90 2.50 7.49
N VAL A 143 9.26 3.74 7.77
CA VAL A 143 9.27 4.81 6.76
C VAL A 143 10.51 4.65 5.89
N VAL A 144 10.33 4.47 4.57
CA VAL A 144 11.45 4.53 3.61
C VAL A 144 11.63 5.98 3.15
N TYR A 145 10.52 6.61 2.75
CA TYR A 145 10.41 8.06 2.55
C TYR A 145 8.94 8.45 2.62
N ASN A 146 8.61 9.68 3.01
CA ASN A 146 7.25 10.19 2.97
C ASN A 146 7.22 11.72 2.78
N ALA A 147 6.03 12.26 2.54
CA ALA A 147 5.80 13.69 2.32
C ALA A 147 5.84 14.52 3.61
N ASN A 148 5.97 13.88 4.78
CA ASN A 148 6.04 14.54 6.08
C ASN A 148 6.95 13.73 7.03
N GLU A 149 8.20 14.16 7.12
CA GLU A 149 9.25 13.46 7.86
C GLU A 149 9.00 13.43 9.38
N ASP A 150 8.23 14.39 9.91
CA ASP A 150 7.88 14.46 11.34
C ASP A 150 6.85 13.40 11.76
N ARG A 151 6.23 12.73 10.77
CA ARG A 151 5.19 11.73 11.00
C ARG A 151 5.73 10.32 10.81
N HIS A 152 5.62 9.52 11.88
CA HIS A 152 6.12 8.15 11.98
C HIS A 152 5.19 7.29 12.88
N SER A 153 5.61 6.05 13.19
CA SER A 153 4.88 5.09 14.02
C SER A 153 3.53 4.64 13.44
N PHE A 154 3.53 4.32 12.14
CA PHE A 154 2.35 3.85 11.44
C PHE A 154 2.20 2.34 11.49
N TYR A 155 0.97 1.87 11.34
CA TYR A 155 0.66 0.45 11.27
C TYR A 155 -0.20 0.17 10.05
N LEU A 156 -0.05 -1.04 9.50
CA LEU A 156 -1.08 -1.69 8.71
C LEU A 156 -1.80 -2.67 9.64
N HIS A 157 -3.09 -2.48 9.85
CA HIS A 157 -3.87 -3.33 10.77
C HIS A 157 -5.26 -3.59 10.25
N GLY A 158 -5.92 -4.59 10.83
CA GLY A 158 -7.36 -4.74 10.70
C GLY A 158 -8.09 -3.98 11.79
N SER A 159 -9.41 -3.91 11.63
CA SER A 159 -10.32 -3.33 12.61
C SER A 159 -11.74 -3.86 12.45
N PHE A 160 -12.55 -3.67 13.49
CA PHE A 160 -14.00 -3.65 13.47
C PHE A 160 -14.57 -2.27 13.12
N PHE A 161 -13.86 -1.18 13.45
CA PHE A 161 -14.28 0.20 13.22
C PHE A 161 -13.34 0.94 12.29
N LYS A 162 -13.89 1.66 11.31
CA LYS A 162 -13.10 2.42 10.33
C LYS A 162 -12.39 3.61 10.96
N GLY A 163 -11.21 3.90 10.44
CA GLY A 163 -10.45 5.11 10.74
C GLY A 163 -9.43 4.91 11.86
N SER A 164 -8.36 5.68 11.78
CA SER A 164 -7.20 5.53 12.66
C SER A 164 -6.49 6.87 12.85
N ALA A 165 -5.54 6.96 13.79
CA ALA A 165 -4.69 8.14 13.97
C ALA A 165 -3.59 8.27 12.88
N GLY A 166 -3.91 7.87 11.65
CA GLY A 166 -3.01 7.89 10.49
C GLY A 166 -2.40 6.55 10.13
N CYS A 167 -2.85 5.43 10.69
CA CYS A 167 -2.52 4.07 10.24
C CYS A 167 -3.31 3.68 8.98
N ILE A 168 -2.90 2.64 8.27
CA ILE A 168 -3.70 2.03 7.20
C ILE A 168 -4.54 0.93 7.82
N ASP A 169 -5.85 1.14 7.84
CA ASP A 169 -6.84 0.22 8.37
C ASP A 169 -7.52 -0.54 7.23
N ALA A 170 -7.21 -1.84 7.14
CA ALA A 170 -7.73 -2.78 6.16
C ALA A 170 -8.98 -3.53 6.64
N GLY A 171 -9.54 -3.13 7.78
CA GLY A 171 -10.75 -3.71 8.39
C GLY A 171 -10.62 -5.22 8.59
N ARG A 172 -11.74 -5.94 8.39
CA ARG A 172 -11.80 -7.40 8.52
C ARG A 172 -11.04 -8.16 7.40
N SER A 173 -10.54 -7.45 6.40
CA SER A 173 -9.86 -8.04 5.24
C SER A 173 -8.33 -8.08 5.39
N ILE A 174 -7.78 -7.61 6.52
CA ILE A 174 -6.33 -7.61 6.74
C ILE A 174 -5.68 -9.00 6.58
N ARG A 175 -6.41 -10.06 6.94
CA ARG A 175 -5.99 -11.45 6.75
C ARG A 175 -5.66 -11.80 5.30
N HIS A 176 -6.34 -11.19 4.33
CA HIS A 176 -6.05 -11.40 2.91
C HIS A 176 -4.66 -10.85 2.57
N ILE A 177 -4.33 -9.67 3.07
CA ILE A 177 -2.99 -9.06 2.90
C ILE A 177 -1.93 -9.93 3.55
N TYR A 178 -2.14 -10.33 4.81
CA TYR A 178 -1.24 -11.24 5.53
C TYR A 178 -0.96 -12.50 4.71
N ASN A 179 -1.98 -13.14 4.13
CA ASN A 179 -1.80 -14.36 3.37
C ASN A 179 -0.97 -14.18 2.09
N PHE A 180 -1.06 -13.04 1.42
CA PHE A 180 -0.17 -12.73 0.29
C PHE A 180 1.27 -12.52 0.75
N THR A 181 1.48 -11.80 1.86
CA THR A 181 2.79 -11.22 2.18
C THR A 181 3.57 -11.98 3.26
N LYS A 182 2.96 -12.93 3.98
CA LYS A 182 3.60 -13.68 5.09
C LYS A 182 4.86 -14.46 4.70
N ASN A 183 5.02 -14.81 3.42
CA ASN A 183 6.12 -15.64 2.95
C ASN A 183 7.30 -14.84 2.37
N GLN A 184 7.14 -13.54 2.11
CA GLN A 184 8.22 -12.67 1.65
C GLN A 184 8.91 -11.99 2.83
N LYS A 185 10.23 -11.80 2.77
CA LYS A 185 10.98 -11.22 3.89
C LYS A 185 10.48 -9.81 4.24
N THR A 186 10.42 -8.96 3.22
CA THR A 186 10.03 -7.55 3.33
C THR A 186 8.89 -7.28 2.35
N THR A 187 7.98 -6.40 2.70
CA THR A 187 6.89 -5.93 1.83
C THR A 187 6.89 -4.43 1.78
N TYR A 188 6.76 -3.86 0.57
CA TYR A 188 6.63 -2.43 0.38
C TYR A 188 5.18 -2.01 0.23
N ILE A 189 4.86 -0.85 0.80
CA ILE A 189 3.58 -0.17 0.65
C ILE A 189 3.86 1.21 0.05
N TYR A 190 3.15 1.55 -1.02
CA TYR A 190 3.16 2.87 -1.61
C TYR A 190 1.84 3.57 -1.23
N VAL A 191 1.93 4.70 -0.53
CA VAL A 191 0.77 5.51 -0.13
C VAL A 191 0.69 6.73 -1.05
N ARG A 192 -0.47 6.92 -1.67
CA ARG A 192 -0.76 8.05 -2.57
C ARG A 192 -2.23 8.43 -2.41
N TYR A 193 -2.56 9.70 -2.60
CA TYR A 193 -3.93 10.22 -2.60
C TYR A 193 -4.20 10.95 -3.91
#